data_AF-A0A316IC62-F1
#
_entry.id   AF-A0A316IC62-F1
#
_cell.length_a   1.000
_cell.length_b   1.000
_cell.length_c   1.000
_cell.angle_alpha   90.00
_cell.angle_beta   90.00
_cell.angle_gamma   90.00
#
_symmetry.space_group_name_H-M   'P 1'
#
loop_
_entity.id
_entity.type
_entity.pdbx_description
1 polymer ?
#
loop_
_entity_poly.entity_id
_entity_poly.type
_entity_poly.pdbx_seq_one_letter_code
_entity_poly.pdbx_strand_id
1 'polypeptide(L)'
;MPLSEDNSPFEMARRATRKAEFTRALKQLLKESELSLKQLAEKAGSELPRTTAHNLVTKQFPKREGQLRAFLTGCGVSTEDITRWVKEWQRLLFNEQQADSPDASA
;
A
#
# COMPACT_ATOMS: atom_id res chain seq x y z
N MET A 1 -22.39 10.17 13.23
CA MET A 1 -22.52 8.93 12.43
C MET A 1 -21.18 8.22 12.51
N PRO A 2 -21.06 7.04 13.14
CA PRO A 2 -19.79 6.32 13.13
C PRO A 2 -19.58 5.75 11.73
N LEU A 3 -18.46 6.14 11.10
CA LEU A 3 -17.99 5.59 9.85
C LEU A 3 -17.84 4.07 10.05
N SER A 4 -18.60 3.29 9.28
CA SER A 4 -18.62 1.84 9.36
C SER A 4 -17.18 1.30 9.31
N GLU A 5 -16.74 0.64 10.38
CA GLU A 5 -15.41 0.03 10.55
C GLU A 5 -15.05 -0.94 9.40
N ASP A 6 -16.05 -1.42 8.65
CA ASP A 6 -15.91 -2.30 7.48
C ASP A 6 -15.30 -1.63 6.23
N ASN A 7 -15.17 -0.29 6.22
CA ASN A 7 -14.57 0.46 5.12
C ASN A 7 -13.19 1.07 5.44
N SER A 8 -12.54 0.64 6.54
CA SER A 8 -11.18 1.09 6.83
C SER A 8 -10.24 0.77 5.65
N PRO A 9 -9.30 1.66 5.28
CA PRO A 9 -8.34 1.41 4.21
C PRO A 9 -7.53 0.13 4.45
N PHE A 10 -7.31 -0.25 5.71
CA PHE A 10 -6.65 -1.52 6.04
C PHE A 10 -7.50 -2.74 5.64
N GLU A 11 -8.82 -2.72 5.89
CA GLU A 11 -9.71 -3.82 5.49
C GLU A 11 -9.80 -3.95 3.97
N MET A 12 -9.75 -2.84 3.24
CA MET A 12 -9.63 -2.85 1.78
C MET A 12 -8.32 -3.54 1.33
N ALA A 13 -7.20 -3.23 1.98
CA ALA A 13 -5.91 -3.84 1.70
C ALA A 13 -5.88 -5.34 2.04
N ARG A 14 -6.53 -5.74 3.14
CA ARG A 14 -6.66 -7.14 3.58
C ARG A 14 -7.51 -7.99 2.64
N ARG A 15 -8.59 -7.41 2.09
CA ARG A 15 -9.47 -8.04 1.11
C ARG A 15 -8.89 -8.02 -0.30
N ALA A 16 -7.84 -7.23 -0.55
CA ALA A 16 -7.22 -7.14 -1.85
C ALA A 16 -6.64 -8.49 -2.27
N THR A 17 -7.04 -8.95 -3.45
CA THR A 17 -6.47 -10.13 -4.12
C THR A 17 -5.56 -9.75 -5.28
N ARG A 18 -5.54 -8.46 -5.65
CA ARG A 18 -4.75 -7.90 -6.74
C ARG A 18 -4.01 -6.66 -6.29
N LYS A 19 -2.85 -6.42 -6.89
CA LYS A 19 -2.03 -5.21 -6.67
C LYS A 19 -2.80 -3.90 -6.84
N ALA A 20 -3.69 -3.82 -7.83
CA ALA A 20 -4.49 -2.62 -8.07
C ALA A 20 -5.46 -2.29 -6.92
N GLU A 21 -6.07 -3.31 -6.30
CA GLU A 21 -6.96 -3.13 -5.14
C GLU A 21 -6.17 -2.62 -3.92
N PHE A 22 -4.95 -3.14 -3.73
CA PHE A 22 -4.07 -2.66 -2.67
C PHE A 22 -3.62 -1.21 -2.91
N THR A 23 -3.26 -0.84 -4.14
CA THR A 23 -2.94 0.56 -4.49
C THR A 23 -4.13 1.50 -4.24
N ARG A 24 -5.35 1.04 -4.51
CA ARG A 24 -6.58 1.79 -4.20
C ARG A 24 -6.76 1.99 -2.70
N ALA A 25 -6.43 0.99 -1.88
CA ALA A 25 -6.45 1.11 -0.43
C ALA A 25 -5.42 2.15 0.08
N LEU A 26 -4.20 2.18 -0.47
CA LEU A 26 -3.20 3.22 -0.15
C LEU A 26 -3.67 4.62 -0.54
N LYS A 27 -4.34 4.75 -1.68
CA LYS A 27 -4.91 6.04 -2.13
C LYS A 27 -6.04 6.50 -1.19
N GLN A 28 -6.88 5.58 -0.73
CA GLN A 28 -7.94 5.88 0.24
C GLN A 28 -7.35 6.31 1.58
N LEU A 29 -6.32 5.61 2.07
CA LEU A 29 -5.59 5.99 3.28
C LEU A 29 -5.03 7.41 3.18
N LEU A 30 -4.37 7.75 2.07
CA LEU A 30 -3.83 9.10 1.88
C LEU A 30 -4.93 10.18 1.91
N LYS A 31 -6.09 9.87 1.34
CA LYS A 31 -7.26 10.77 1.35
C LYS A 31 -7.82 10.96 2.75
N GLU A 32 -7.90 9.89 3.54
CA GLU A 32 -8.38 9.93 4.94
C GLU A 32 -7.40 10.61 5.88
N SER A 33 -6.09 10.50 5.62
CA SER A 33 -5.09 11.28 6.34
C SER A 33 -5.11 12.78 6.00
N GLU A 34 -5.93 13.21 5.02
CA GLU A 34 -6.00 14.59 4.53
C GLU A 34 -4.63 15.17 4.10
N LEU A 35 -3.70 14.29 3.70
CA LEU A 35 -2.35 14.67 3.33
C LEU A 35 -2.21 14.84 1.82
N SER A 36 -1.49 15.89 1.42
CA SER A 36 -0.99 16.01 0.06
C SER A 36 0.21 15.08 -0.19
N LEU A 37 0.41 14.63 -1.43
CA LEU A 37 1.61 13.89 -1.85
C LEU A 37 2.93 14.61 -1.50
N LYS A 38 2.89 15.96 -1.43
CA LYS A 38 4.01 16.77 -0.96
C LYS A 38 4.32 16.50 0.52
N GLN A 39 3.32 16.68 1.38
CA GLN A 39 3.45 16.53 2.82
C GLN A 39 3.79 15.10 3.20
N LEU A 40 3.22 14.13 2.48
CA LEU A 40 3.59 12.72 2.62
C LEU A 40 5.07 12.50 2.33
N ALA A 41 5.59 13.01 1.21
CA ALA A 41 7.01 12.85 0.87
C ALA A 41 7.92 13.57 1.88
N GLU A 42 7.51 14.73 2.40
CA GLU A 42 8.24 15.45 3.45
C GLU A 42 8.27 14.66 4.77
N LYS A 43 7.16 14.02 5.15
CA LYS A 43 7.06 13.18 6.36
C LYS A 43 7.79 11.84 6.22
N ALA A 44 7.73 11.25 5.03
CA ALA A 44 8.39 9.98 4.73
C ALA A 44 9.90 10.12 4.51
N GLY A 45 10.38 11.34 4.23
CA GLY A 45 11.79 11.64 4.04
C GLY A 45 12.36 11.07 2.74
N SER A 46 13.69 10.87 2.72
CA SER A 46 14.44 10.45 1.52
C SER A 46 14.05 9.05 0.99
N GLU A 47 13.47 8.20 1.83
CA GLU A 47 13.03 6.85 1.48
C GLU A 47 11.82 6.85 0.52
N LEU A 48 11.06 7.95 0.46
CA LEU A 48 9.90 8.08 -0.43
C LEU A 48 9.86 9.45 -1.13
N PRO A 49 10.59 9.60 -2.25
CA PRO A 49 10.49 10.77 -3.10
C PRO A 49 9.05 11.01 -3.57
N ARG A 50 8.69 12.29 -3.78
CA ARG A 50 7.35 12.69 -4.26
C ARG A 50 6.87 11.91 -5.49
N THR A 51 7.76 11.70 -6.47
CA THR A 51 7.45 10.95 -7.69
C THR A 51 7.11 9.49 -7.38
N THR A 52 7.85 8.88 -6.44
CA THR A 52 7.58 7.52 -5.96
C THR A 52 6.23 7.47 -5.25
N ALA A 53 5.97 8.40 -4.32
CA ALA A 53 4.68 8.48 -3.64
C ALA A 53 3.50 8.62 -4.63
N HIS A 54 3.65 9.46 -5.65
CA HIS A 54 2.64 9.60 -6.71
C HIS A 54 2.44 8.29 -7.48
N ASN A 55 3.53 7.63 -7.88
CA ASN A 55 3.46 6.36 -8.60
C ASN A 55 2.77 5.28 -7.76
N LEU A 56 3.06 5.22 -6.45
CA LEU A 56 2.48 4.23 -5.54
C LEU A 56 0.95 4.31 -5.45
N VAL A 57 0.37 5.50 -5.60
CA VAL A 57 -1.09 5.70 -5.52
C VAL A 57 -1.79 5.76 -6.89
N THR A 58 -1.02 5.88 -7.98
CA THR A 58 -1.60 6.06 -9.33
C THR A 58 -1.35 4.91 -10.29
N LYS A 59 -0.18 4.26 -10.23
CA LYS A 59 0.29 3.40 -11.32
C LYS A 59 1.03 2.15 -10.88
N GLN A 60 1.67 2.17 -9.71
CA GLN A 60 2.60 1.14 -9.30
C GLN A 60 2.29 0.60 -7.93
N PHE A 61 2.38 -0.71 -7.82
CA PHE A 61 2.42 -1.39 -6.54
C PHE A 61 3.80 -1.21 -5.89
N PRO A 62 3.90 -1.10 -4.55
CA PRO A 62 5.20 -0.97 -3.88
C PRO A 62 6.09 -2.16 -4.22
N LYS A 63 7.28 -1.89 -4.74
CA LYS A 63 8.26 -2.95 -5.09
C LYS A 63 9.15 -3.32 -3.92
N ARG A 64 9.31 -2.42 -2.96
CA ARG A 64 10.17 -2.59 -1.78
C ARG A 64 9.37 -2.34 -0.52
N GLU A 65 9.64 -3.13 0.51
CA GLU A 65 9.01 -2.97 1.81
C GLU A 65 9.28 -1.58 2.42
N GLY A 66 10.50 -1.06 2.26
CA GLY A 66 10.87 0.28 2.75
C GLY A 66 9.99 1.39 2.19
N GLN A 67 9.62 1.32 0.91
CA GLN A 67 8.72 2.30 0.28
C GLN A 67 7.31 2.24 0.89
N LEU A 68 6.80 1.04 1.14
CA LEU A 68 5.50 0.84 1.77
C LEU A 68 5.51 1.35 3.22
N ARG A 69 6.53 0.98 4.00
CA ARG A 69 6.68 1.43 5.39
C ARG A 69 6.79 2.95 5.48
N ALA A 70 7.59 3.57 4.62
CA ALA A 70 7.76 5.03 4.57
C ALA A 70 6.45 5.74 4.21
N PHE A 71 5.67 5.20 3.27
CA PHE A 71 4.34 5.71 2.92
C PHE A 71 3.39 5.66 4.13
N LEU A 72 3.27 4.50 4.77
CA LEU A 72 2.34 4.30 5.89
C LEU A 72 2.75 5.15 7.11
N THR A 73 4.06 5.23 7.39
CA THR A 73 4.61 6.09 8.43
C THR A 73 4.28 7.56 8.15
N GLY A 74 4.44 8.00 6.90
CA GLY A 74 4.09 9.36 6.48
C GLY A 74 2.59 9.67 6.61
N CYS A 75 1.73 8.67 6.44
CA CYS A 75 0.28 8.77 6.71
C CYS A 75 -0.08 8.73 8.20
N GLY A 76 0.90 8.54 9.10
CA GLY A 76 0.67 8.47 10.55
C GLY A 76 0.16 7.12 11.04
N VAL A 77 0.33 6.05 10.25
CA VAL A 77 -0.05 4.69 10.66
C VAL A 77 0.93 4.19 11.73
N SER A 78 0.39 3.59 12.79
CA SER A 78 1.17 2.99 13.87
C SER A 78 2.05 1.84 13.37
N THR A 79 3.21 1.62 13.98
CA THR A 79 4.15 0.54 13.61
C THR A 79 3.50 -0.85 13.62
N GLU A 80 2.55 -1.09 14.52
CA GLU A 80 1.81 -2.34 14.59
C GLU A 80 0.93 -2.55 13.34
N ASP A 81 0.17 -1.52 12.95
CA ASP A 81 -0.63 -1.55 11.73
C ASP A 81 0.24 -1.62 10.48
N ILE A 82 1.37 -0.91 10.45
CA ILE A 82 2.37 -1.02 9.36
C ILE A 82 2.76 -2.49 9.14
N THR A 83 3.00 -3.23 10.22
CA THR A 83 3.35 -4.64 10.14
C THR A 83 2.21 -5.48 9.54
N ARG A 84 0.96 -5.15 9.87
CA ARG A 84 -0.22 -5.82 9.28
C ARG A 84 -0.34 -5.51 7.79
N TRP A 85 -0.15 -4.27 7.37
CA TRP A 85 -0.12 -3.88 5.95
C TRP A 85 0.99 -4.58 5.17
N VAL A 86 2.19 -4.69 5.74
CA VAL A 86 3.32 -5.40 5.13
C VAL A 86 3.01 -6.88 4.91
N LYS A 87 2.33 -7.54 5.84
CA LYS A 87 1.91 -8.94 5.68
C LYS A 87 0.99 -9.14 4.47
N GLU A 88 0.00 -8.27 4.29
CA GLU A 88 -0.91 -8.35 3.14
C GLU A 88 -0.20 -8.00 1.82
N TRP A 89 0.72 -7.03 1.86
CA TRP A 89 1.58 -6.72 0.72
C TRP A 89 2.44 -7.92 0.30
N GLN A 90 3.05 -8.62 1.26
CA GLN A 90 3.82 -9.84 1.00
C GLN A 90 2.93 -10.93 0.40
N ARG A 91 1.73 -11.16 0.96
CA ARG A 91 0.77 -12.13 0.44
C ARG A 91 0.48 -11.90 -1.06
N LEU A 92 0.28 -10.65 -1.47
CA LEU A 92 0.07 -10.29 -2.87
C LEU A 92 1.29 -10.53 -3.76
N LEU A 93 2.51 -10.27 -3.25
CA LEU A 93 3.74 -10.57 -3.98
C LEU A 93 3.95 -12.07 -4.20
N PHE A 94 3.60 -12.90 -3.22
CA PHE A 94 3.69 -14.36 -3.36
C PHE A 94 2.60 -14.92 -4.28
N ASN A 95 1.38 -14.36 -4.22
CA ASN A 95 0.28 -14.80 -5.07
C ASN A 95 0.54 -14.55 -6.56
N GLU A 96 1.26 -13.48 -6.91
CA GLU A 96 1.59 -13.18 -8.31
C GLU A 96 2.66 -14.11 -8.89
N GLN A 97 3.57 -14.65 -8.07
CA GLN A 97 4.56 -15.64 -8.50
C GLN A 97 3.94 -16.98 -8.92
N GLN A 98 2.73 -17.31 -8.44
CA GLN A 98 2.00 -18.50 -8.91
C GLN A 98 1.24 -18.27 -10.23
N ALA A 99 0.88 -17.02 -10.55
CA ALA A 99 0.18 -16.70 -11.80
C ALA A 99 1.13 -16.55 -13.00
N ASP A 100 2.41 -16.28 -12.74
CA ASP A 100 3.49 -16.16 -13.73
C ASP A 100 4.36 -17.43 -13.80
N SER A 101 3.76 -18.62 -13.63
CA SER A 101 4.35 -19.86 -14.13
C SER A 101 3.82 -20.13 -15.53
N PRO A 102 4.54 -19.72 -16.60
CA PRO A 102 4.31 -20.29 -17.90
C PRO A 102 5.00 -21.67 -17.95
N ASP A 103 4.20 -22.67 -18.33
CA ASP A 103 4.64 -23.93 -18.90
C ASP A 103 5.22 -25.01 -17.97
N ALA A 104 4.39 -26.01 -17.70
CA ALA A 104 4.85 -27.40 -17.66
C ALA A 104 4.00 -28.20 -18.66
N SER A 105 4.28 -28.00 -19.95
CA SER A 105 4.01 -29.00 -20.98
C SER A 105 5.25 -29.89 -21.09
N ALA A 106 5.13 -31.15 -20.67
CA ALA A 106 6.02 -32.24 -21.05
C ALA A 106 5.20 -33.52 -21.16
#